data_AF-A0A8J3P771-F1
#
_entry.id   AF-A0A8J3P771-F1
#
_cell.length_a   1.000
_cell.length_b   1.000
_cell.length_c   1.000
_cell.angle_alpha   90.00
_cell.angle_beta   90.00
_cell.angle_gamma   90.00
#
_symmetry.space_group_name_H-M   'P 1'
#
loop_
_entity.id
_entity.type
_entity.pdbx_description
1 polymer ?
#
loop_
_entity_poly.entity_id
_entity_poly.type
_entity_poly.pdbx_seq_one_letter_code
_entity_poly.pdbx_strand_id
1 'polypeptide(L)'
;MLYGPARSPLPQERRIAIFCTLHLLRQGQVEDTFALAEILAGDDHLMLASTTGGMLREAGKTDRARLLDYLDRNAATAPRVLLRAAIEHLEPEQRRHYLAFGR
;
A
#
# COMPACT_ATOMS: atom_id res chain seq x y z
N MET A 1 17.84 -4.40 -2.29
CA MET A 1 17.62 -4.70 -3.73
C MET A 1 16.24 -4.27 -4.25
N LEU A 2 15.21 -4.03 -3.41
CA LEU A 2 13.86 -3.64 -3.87
C LEU A 2 13.67 -2.13 -4.14
N TYR A 3 14.44 -1.27 -3.47
CA TYR A 3 14.26 0.19 -3.54
C TYR A 3 14.74 0.84 -4.85
N GLY A 4 15.65 0.19 -5.58
CA GLY A 4 16.11 0.69 -6.89
C GLY A 4 15.01 0.65 -7.94
N PRO A 5 14.41 -0.54 -8.21
CA PRO A 5 13.29 -0.67 -9.15
C PRO A 5 12.05 0.16 -8.78
N ALA A 6 11.83 0.44 -7.49
CA ALA A 6 10.71 1.27 -7.02
C ALA A 6 10.75 2.72 -7.52
N ARG A 7 11.92 3.21 -7.94
CA ARG A 7 12.13 4.55 -8.52
C ARG A 7 12.38 4.52 -10.02
N SER A 8 12.24 3.36 -10.65
CA SER A 8 12.43 3.21 -12.09
C SER A 8 11.40 4.03 -12.86
N PRO A 9 11.75 4.58 -14.05
CA PRO A 9 10.75 5.18 -14.94
C PRO A 9 9.73 4.16 -15.45
N LEU A 10 10.05 2.86 -15.45
CA LEU A 10 9.18 1.80 -15.97
C LEU A 10 8.15 1.34 -14.91
N PRO A 11 6.83 1.48 -15.17
CA PRO A 11 5.79 1.07 -14.22
C PRO A 11 5.84 -0.42 -13.85
N GLN A 12 6.30 -1.26 -14.78
CA GLN A 12 6.43 -2.70 -14.57
C GLN A 12 7.46 -3.01 -13.48
N GLU A 13 8.60 -2.31 -13.46
CA GLU A 13 9.65 -2.52 -12.47
C GLU A 13 9.19 -2.09 -11.08
N ARG A 14 8.47 -0.97 -10.98
CA ARG A 14 7.86 -0.51 -9.73
C ARG A 14 6.84 -1.50 -9.19
N ARG A 15 6.01 -2.07 -10.07
CA ARG A 15 5.06 -3.14 -9.70
C ARG A 15 5.77 -4.40 -9.23
N ILE A 16 6.82 -4.84 -9.92
CA ILE A 16 7.62 -6.00 -9.50
C ILE A 16 8.22 -5.75 -8.11
N ALA A 17 8.74 -4.55 -7.84
CA ALA A 17 9.31 -4.20 -6.54
C ALA A 17 8.33 -4.46 -5.38
N ILE A 18 7.10 -3.94 -5.49
CA ILE A 18 6.09 -4.14 -4.44
C ILE A 18 5.58 -5.58 -4.42
N PHE A 19 5.41 -6.25 -5.56
CA PHE A 19 4.99 -7.66 -5.62
C PHE A 19 6.01 -8.61 -4.98
N CYS A 20 7.31 -8.35 -5.11
CA CYS A 20 8.35 -9.16 -4.48
C CYS A 20 8.23 -9.17 -2.95
N THR A 21 7.60 -8.16 -2.34
CA THR A 21 7.35 -8.16 -0.88
C THR A 21 6.37 -9.23 -0.44
N LEU A 22 5.57 -9.82 -1.34
CA LEU A 22 4.66 -10.91 -1.00
C LEU A 22 5.38 -12.11 -0.37
N HIS A 23 6.63 -12.38 -0.77
CA HIS A 23 7.43 -13.43 -0.15
C HIS A 23 7.75 -13.10 1.33
N LEU A 24 8.08 -11.83 1.62
CA LEU A 24 8.39 -11.34 2.96
C LEU A 24 7.14 -11.32 3.85
N LEU A 25 6.01 -10.89 3.30
CA LEU A 25 4.71 -10.90 3.98
C LEU A 25 4.30 -12.30 4.44
N ARG A 26 4.57 -13.32 3.61
CA ARG A 26 4.33 -14.73 3.99
C ARG A 26 5.20 -15.20 5.15
N GLN A 27 6.31 -14.52 5.43
CA GLN A 27 7.17 -14.75 6.60
C GLN A 27 6.84 -13.80 7.77
N GLY A 28 5.76 -13.01 7.66
CA GLY A 28 5.36 -12.03 8.67
C GLY A 28 6.17 -10.73 8.66
N GLN A 29 7.07 -10.54 7.68
CA GLN A 29 7.88 -9.32 7.55
C GLN A 29 7.14 -8.30 6.69
N VAL A 30 6.77 -7.17 7.28
CA VAL A 30 5.89 -6.15 6.67
C VAL A 30 6.62 -4.86 6.34
N GLU A 31 7.84 -4.70 6.85
CA GLU A 31 8.66 -3.49 6.81
C GLU A 31 8.83 -2.96 5.39
N ASP A 32 9.29 -3.81 4.48
CA ASP A 32 9.56 -3.44 3.10
C ASP A 32 8.28 -3.09 2.34
N THR A 33 7.15 -3.73 2.66
CA THR A 33 5.85 -3.40 2.03
C THR A 33 5.44 -1.98 2.37
N PHE A 34 5.49 -1.60 3.65
CA PHE A 34 5.17 -0.23 4.06
C PHE A 34 6.17 0.79 3.50
N ALA A 35 7.46 0.50 3.55
CA ALA A 35 8.49 1.39 3.05
C ALA A 35 8.38 1.62 1.52
N LEU A 36 8.06 0.58 0.75
CA LEU A 36 7.80 0.72 -0.68
C LEU A 36 6.48 1.43 -0.96
N ALA A 37 5.43 1.19 -0.15
CA ALA A 37 4.16 1.89 -0.31
C ALA A 37 4.32 3.41 -0.18
N GLU A 38 5.12 3.89 0.78
CA GLU A 38 5.43 5.33 0.93
C GLU A 38 6.08 5.91 -0.34
N ILE A 39 6.93 5.13 -1.02
CA ILE A 39 7.58 5.56 -2.27
C ILE A 39 6.59 5.59 -3.44
N LEU A 40 5.67 4.64 -3.48
CA LEU A 40 4.76 4.39 -4.62
C LEU A 40 3.41 5.08 -4.47
N ALA A 41 3.08 5.65 -3.31
CA ALA A 41 1.79 6.24 -3.00
C ALA A 41 1.42 7.43 -3.91
N GLY A 42 2.42 8.17 -4.40
CA GLY A 42 2.24 9.33 -5.28
C GLY A 42 2.28 9.02 -6.77
N ASP A 43 2.28 7.75 -7.17
CA ASP A 43 2.37 7.36 -8.58
C ASP A 43 1.01 7.45 -9.29
N ASP A 44 0.99 8.04 -10.50
CA ASP A 44 -0.23 8.27 -11.28
C ASP A 44 -0.80 7.00 -11.95
N HIS A 45 -0.05 5.90 -11.97
CA HIS A 45 -0.49 4.67 -12.61
C HIS A 45 -1.50 3.91 -11.74
N LEU A 46 -2.77 3.96 -12.14
CA LEU A 46 -3.90 3.31 -11.45
C LEU A 46 -3.65 1.84 -11.08
N MET A 47 -3.01 1.08 -11.97
CA MET A 47 -2.71 -0.35 -11.75
C MET A 47 -1.61 -0.57 -10.69
N LEU A 48 -0.66 0.35 -10.56
CA LEU A 48 0.34 0.32 -9.50
C LEU A 48 -0.30 0.73 -8.16
N ALA A 49 -1.18 1.74 -8.17
CA ALA A 49 -1.95 2.15 -6.99
C ALA A 49 -2.81 0.99 -6.43
N SER A 50 -3.54 0.27 -7.29
CA SER A 50 -4.33 -0.90 -6.86
C SER A 50 -3.46 -2.05 -6.34
N THR A 51 -2.32 -2.31 -7.00
CA THR A 51 -1.35 -3.32 -6.55
C THR A 51 -0.80 -2.97 -5.16
N THR A 52 -0.39 -1.72 -4.96
CA THR A 52 0.18 -1.22 -3.71
C THR A 52 -0.86 -1.29 -2.58
N GLY A 53 -2.10 -0.89 -2.84
CA GLY A 53 -3.20 -1.03 -1.89
C GLY A 53 -3.46 -2.50 -1.51
N GLY A 54 -3.40 -3.41 -2.48
CA GLY A 54 -3.51 -4.84 -2.21
C GLY A 54 -2.39 -5.38 -1.32
N MET A 55 -1.15 -4.95 -1.52
CA MET A 55 -0.02 -5.37 -0.67
C MET A 55 -0.10 -4.76 0.73
N LEU A 56 -0.54 -3.50 0.87
CA LEU A 56 -0.84 -2.87 2.17
C LEU A 56 -1.93 -3.62 2.93
N ARG A 57 -2.96 -4.10 2.23
CA ARG A 57 -4.00 -4.95 2.83
C ARG A 57 -3.40 -6.24 3.39
N GLU A 58 -2.59 -6.94 2.60
CA GLU A 58 -1.98 -8.19 3.07
C GLU A 58 -1.02 -7.93 4.25
N ALA A 59 -0.25 -6.85 4.23
CA ALA A 59 0.57 -6.43 5.37
C ALA A 59 -0.26 -6.11 6.61
N GLY A 60 -1.39 -5.41 6.45
CA GLY A 60 -2.28 -5.03 7.55
C GLY A 60 -3.05 -6.17 8.19
N LYS A 61 -3.22 -7.30 7.48
CA LYS A 61 -3.73 -8.54 8.09
C LYS A 61 -2.74 -9.13 9.09
N THR A 62 -1.44 -8.92 8.86
CA THR A 62 -0.36 -9.35 9.78
C THR A 62 -0.13 -8.33 10.87
N ASP A 63 -0.03 -7.04 10.52
CA ASP A 63 0.21 -5.93 11.44
C ASP A 63 -0.79 -4.79 11.21
N ARG A 64 -1.94 -4.91 11.89
CA ARG A 64 -3.04 -3.96 11.75
C ARG A 64 -2.67 -2.57 12.29
N ALA A 65 -1.92 -2.50 13.39
CA ALA A 65 -1.54 -1.22 13.99
C ALA A 65 -0.71 -0.39 13.01
N ARG A 66 0.27 -1.02 12.38
CA ARG A 66 1.11 -0.35 11.39
C ARG A 66 0.36 0.08 10.13
N LEU A 67 -0.66 -0.68 9.72
CA LEU A 67 -1.53 -0.24 8.62
C LEU A 67 -2.31 1.01 9.01
N LEU A 68 -2.91 1.07 10.22
CA LEU A 68 -3.63 2.25 10.67
C LEU A 68 -2.70 3.46 10.75
N ASP A 69 -1.50 3.31 11.30
CA ASP A 69 -0.48 4.37 11.35
C ASP A 69 -0.07 4.87 9.94
N TYR A 70 0.00 3.97 8.96
CA TYR A 70 0.25 4.34 7.56
C TYR A 70 -0.93 5.13 6.97
N LEU A 71 -2.16 4.67 7.20
CA LEU A 71 -3.37 5.29 6.70
C LEU A 71 -3.61 6.67 7.33
N ASP A 72 -3.39 6.82 8.64
CA ASP A 72 -3.54 8.10 9.34
C ASP A 72 -2.62 9.18 8.77
N ARG A 73 -1.42 8.78 8.31
CA ARG A 73 -0.44 9.70 7.69
C ARG A 73 -0.73 9.99 6.22
N ASN A 74 -1.27 9.02 5.47
CA ASN A 74 -1.29 9.08 4.00
C ASN A 74 -2.70 9.11 3.38
N ALA A 75 -3.78 8.82 4.11
CA ALA A 75 -5.11 8.66 3.51
C ALA A 75 -5.63 9.93 2.82
N ALA A 76 -5.22 11.11 3.27
CA ALA A 76 -5.62 12.40 2.69
C ALA A 76 -5.01 12.67 1.29
N THR A 77 -3.86 12.08 1.00
CA THR A 77 -3.12 12.29 -0.26
C THR A 77 -3.12 11.06 -1.16
N ALA A 78 -3.41 9.88 -0.59
CA ALA A 78 -3.43 8.62 -1.32
C ALA A 78 -4.52 8.59 -2.42
N PRO A 79 -4.21 8.01 -3.59
CA PRO A 79 -5.22 7.76 -4.61
C PRO A 79 -6.37 6.90 -4.07
N ARG A 80 -7.61 7.27 -4.38
CA ARG A 80 -8.81 6.54 -3.92
C ARG A 80 -8.80 5.04 -4.22
N VAL A 81 -8.18 4.64 -5.33
CA VAL A 81 -8.04 3.23 -5.73
C VAL A 81 -7.12 2.47 -4.77
N LEU A 82 -5.98 3.04 -4.39
CA LEU A 82 -5.07 2.47 -3.41
C LEU A 82 -5.77 2.35 -2.05
N LEU A 83 -6.40 3.45 -1.62
CA LEU A 83 -7.05 3.52 -0.31
C LEU A 83 -8.16 2.47 -0.18
N ARG A 84 -9.03 2.33 -1.19
CA ARG A 84 -10.09 1.32 -1.23
C ARG A 84 -9.55 -0.10 -1.12
N ALA A 85 -8.48 -0.41 -1.86
CA ALA A 85 -7.88 -1.73 -1.84
C ALA A 85 -7.24 -2.04 -0.46
N ALA A 86 -6.55 -1.07 0.14
CA ALA A 86 -5.89 -1.23 1.43
C ALA A 86 -6.88 -1.51 2.57
N ILE A 87 -8.01 -0.79 2.61
CA ILE A 87 -8.97 -0.85 3.72
C ILE A 87 -10.07 -1.91 3.54
N GLU A 88 -10.08 -2.68 2.45
CA GLU A 88 -11.21 -3.57 2.10
C GLU A 88 -11.57 -4.56 3.23
N HIS A 89 -10.56 -5.02 3.95
CA HIS A 89 -10.66 -5.99 5.05
C HIS A 89 -10.95 -5.35 6.43
N LEU A 90 -11.01 -4.02 6.52
CA LEU A 90 -11.28 -3.33 7.79
C LEU A 90 -12.78 -3.28 8.08
N GLU A 91 -13.11 -2.99 9.34
CA GLU A 91 -14.49 -2.83 9.78
C GLU A 91 -15.19 -1.68 9.02
N PRO A 92 -16.52 -1.77 8.80
CA PRO A 92 -17.26 -0.76 8.04
C PRO A 92 -17.09 0.67 8.54
N GLU A 93 -16.90 0.87 9.84
CA GLU A 93 -16.68 2.19 10.45
C GLU A 93 -15.32 2.77 10.09
N GLN A 94 -14.26 1.97 10.19
CA GLN A 94 -12.90 2.37 9.79
C GLN A 94 -12.81 2.64 8.30
N ARG A 95 -13.47 1.80 7.48
CA ARG A 95 -13.56 2.03 6.04
C ARG A 95 -14.20 3.38 5.72
N ARG A 96 -15.31 3.71 6.38
CA ARG A 96 -15.99 5.01 6.24
C ARG A 96 -15.10 6.17 6.69
N HIS A 97 -14.40 6.01 7.81
CA HIS A 97 -13.46 7.01 8.32
C HIS A 97 -12.38 7.35 7.28
N TYR A 98 -11.66 6.35 6.77
CA TYR A 98 -10.59 6.60 5.80
C TYR A 98 -11.11 7.09 4.44
N LEU A 99 -12.26 6.58 3.97
CA LEU A 99 -12.86 7.04 2.71
C LEU A 99 -13.32 8.51 2.74
N ALA A 100 -13.45 9.12 3.91
CA ALA A 100 -13.75 10.54 4.03
C ALA A 100 -12.55 11.44 3.68
N PHE A 101 -11.32 10.91 3.76
CA PHE A 101 -10.08 11.65 3.44
C PHE A 101 -9.59 11.45 2.01
N GLY A 102 -9.93 10.32 1.37
CA GLY A 102 -9.41 9.97 0.05
C GLY A 102 -9.82 10.95 -1.06
N ARG A 103 -8.82 11.50 -1.75
CA ARG A 103 -8.97 12.41 -2.90
C ARG A 103 -9.63 11.75 -4.11
#